data_AF-A0A7J6PXR2-F1
#
_entry.id   AF-A0A7J6PXR2-F1
#
_cell.length_a   1.000
_cell.length_b   1.000
_cell.length_c   1.000
_cell.angle_alpha   90.00
_cell.angle_beta   90.00
_cell.angle_gamma   90.00
#
_symmetry.space_group_name_H-M   'P 1'
#
loop_
_entity.id
_entity.type
_entity.pdbx_description
1 polymer ?
#
loop_
_entity_poly.entity_id
_entity_poly.type
_entity_poly.pdbx_seq_one_letter_code
_entity_poly.pdbx_strand_id
1 'polypeptide(L)'
;VQTRLKMDPASHLMWSVSSDGLVQLWASVGGGLVVVVVRSFSPDTMLTETGKYVDFGDIQVHEILKDAVEKNILPGTGVSPQEFWSYLEKLLAEFSDENAALLAHRDELQAAIDEWYRDGCKEDQEKFLKRIGYLVEPPATKTTISTRNVDPEMSLLAGPQLVVPVDNARYALNAANARWGSLFDAVYGFDVVPGHPRPGGYDPSRGLAVLEFAFKQLDSILPLVDAKWSELASIWVDSR
;
A
#
# COMPACT_ATOMS: atom_id res chain seq x y z
N VAL A 1 1.69 -29.25 6.25
CA VAL A 1 1.85 -27.78 6.24
C VAL A 1 3.14 -27.46 6.97
N GLN A 2 4.27 -27.42 6.25
CA GLN A 2 5.53 -26.95 6.82
C GLN A 2 5.66 -25.47 6.50
N THR A 3 5.50 -24.63 7.52
CA THR A 3 5.67 -23.19 7.41
C THR A 3 7.11 -22.87 7.83
N ARG A 4 7.92 -22.30 6.93
CA ARG A 4 9.22 -21.73 7.31
C ARG A 4 8.99 -20.33 7.86
N LEU A 5 9.35 -20.12 9.11
CA LEU A 5 9.38 -18.81 9.76
C LEU A 5 10.78 -18.23 9.61
N LYS A 6 10.88 -17.02 9.06
CA LYS A 6 12.14 -16.25 9.03
C LYS A 6 11.90 -14.99 9.86
N MET A 7 12.59 -14.87 11.00
CA MET A 7 12.61 -13.64 11.82
C MET A 7 13.83 -12.82 11.42
N ASP A 8 13.61 -11.54 11.13
CA ASP A 8 14.68 -10.55 11.15
C ASP A 8 14.73 -9.95 12.58
N PRO A 9 15.82 -10.11 13.34
CA PRO A 9 15.92 -9.58 14.69
C PRO A 9 15.90 -8.03 14.76
N ALA A 10 16.19 -7.35 13.65
CA ALA A 10 16.32 -5.89 13.60
C ALA A 10 15.04 -5.18 13.15
N SER A 11 14.11 -5.88 12.52
CA SER A 11 12.83 -5.34 12.08
C SER A 11 11.70 -6.11 12.76
N HIS A 12 10.71 -5.40 13.28
CA HIS A 12 9.52 -6.00 13.90
C HIS A 12 8.59 -6.69 12.87
N LEU A 13 9.17 -7.27 11.82
CA LEU A 13 8.56 -7.86 10.66
C LEU A 13 8.90 -9.36 10.65
N MET A 14 7.87 -10.19 10.70
CA MET A 14 7.98 -11.62 10.43
C MET A 14 7.18 -11.92 9.17
N TRP A 15 7.66 -12.83 8.35
CA TRP A 15 6.85 -13.34 7.25
C TRP A 15 6.97 -14.85 7.13
N SER A 16 5.96 -15.46 6.55
CA SER A 16 5.93 -16.89 6.27
C SER A 16 5.24 -17.15 4.94
N VAL A 17 5.73 -18.17 4.24
CA VAL A 17 5.14 -18.64 2.99
C VAL A 17 4.76 -20.11 3.22
N SER A 18 3.49 -20.42 3.04
CA SER A 18 3.02 -21.80 3.10
C SER A 18 3.21 -22.52 1.76
N SER A 19 3.13 -23.84 1.77
CA SER A 19 3.28 -24.68 0.58
C SER A 19 2.23 -24.45 -0.52
N ASP A 20 1.10 -23.82 -0.18
CA ASP A 20 0.03 -23.38 -1.09
C ASP A 20 0.18 -21.91 -1.53
N GLY A 21 1.35 -21.30 -1.31
CA GLY A 21 1.70 -19.96 -1.79
C GLY A 21 1.14 -18.82 -0.95
N LEU A 22 0.47 -19.08 0.16
CA LEU A 22 -0.06 -18.04 1.03
C LEU A 22 1.10 -17.33 1.75
N VAL A 23 1.20 -16.01 1.56
CA VAL A 23 2.23 -15.18 2.18
C VAL A 23 1.59 -14.43 3.35
N GLN A 24 1.97 -14.79 4.56
CA GLN A 24 1.59 -14.07 5.77
C GLN A 24 2.71 -13.13 6.17
N LEU A 25 2.39 -11.84 6.30
CA LEU A 25 3.29 -10.83 6.81
C LEU A 25 2.75 -10.32 8.14
N TRP A 26 3.60 -10.31 9.16
CA TRP A 26 3.30 -9.84 10.50
C TRP A 26 4.21 -8.67 10.82
N ALA A 27 3.62 -7.52 11.15
CA ALA A 27 4.35 -6.35 11.59
C ALA A 27 3.86 -5.92 12.97
N SER A 28 4.78 -5.67 13.91
CA SER A 28 4.44 -5.01 15.18
C SER A 28 4.73 -3.52 15.05
N VAL A 29 3.67 -2.70 15.10
CA VAL A 29 3.76 -1.24 15.12
C VAL A 29 3.01 -0.76 16.36
N GLY A 30 3.73 -0.12 17.28
CA GLY A 30 3.11 0.56 18.43
C GLY A 30 2.38 -0.34 19.44
N GLY A 31 2.81 -1.60 19.62
CA GLY A 31 2.23 -2.50 20.62
C GLY A 31 0.97 -3.27 20.17
N GLY A 32 0.52 -3.08 18.94
CA GLY A 32 -0.50 -3.90 18.28
C GLY A 32 0.09 -4.76 17.17
N LEU A 33 -0.36 -6.01 17.07
CA LEU A 33 0.01 -6.93 15.98
C LEU A 33 -0.89 -6.67 14.77
N VAL A 34 -0.31 -6.19 13.66
CA VAL A 34 -1.02 -6.10 12.38
C VAL A 34 -0.69 -7.35 11.56
N VAL A 35 -1.72 -8.14 11.27
CA VAL A 35 -1.61 -9.35 10.43
C VAL A 35 -2.13 -9.02 9.03
N VAL A 36 -1.23 -8.97 8.05
CA VAL A 36 -1.60 -8.86 6.64
C VAL A 36 -1.55 -10.27 6.05
N VAL A 37 -2.72 -10.84 5.80
CA VAL A 37 -2.85 -12.12 5.10
C VAL A 37 -2.92 -11.82 3.60
N VAL A 38 -1.81 -12.01 2.89
CA VAL A 38 -1.82 -11.99 1.43
C VAL A 38 -2.02 -13.42 0.97
N ARG A 39 -3.24 -13.75 0.55
CA ARG A 39 -3.44 -15.00 -0.20
C ARG A 39 -2.74 -14.82 -1.54
N SER A 40 -1.80 -15.70 -1.87
CA SER A 40 -1.56 -16.02 -3.27
C SER A 40 -2.93 -16.35 -3.85
N PHE A 41 -3.36 -15.53 -4.80
CA PHE A 41 -4.49 -15.88 -5.62
C PHE A 41 -4.08 -17.11 -6.41
N SER A 42 -4.68 -18.25 -6.10
CA SER A 42 -4.58 -19.42 -6.97
C SER A 42 -5.00 -18.98 -8.37
N PRO A 43 -4.23 -19.28 -9.42
CA PRO A 43 -4.61 -19.02 -10.81
C PRO A 43 -5.97 -19.66 -11.19
N ASP A 44 -6.44 -20.62 -10.38
CA ASP A 44 -7.56 -21.51 -10.66
C ASP A 44 -8.96 -20.87 -10.71
N THR A 45 -9.12 -19.55 -10.62
CA THR A 45 -10.46 -18.92 -10.69
C THR A 45 -10.64 -17.86 -11.77
N MET A 46 -9.63 -17.48 -12.56
CA MET A 46 -9.83 -16.38 -13.54
C MET A 46 -9.17 -16.51 -14.92
N LEU A 47 -8.74 -17.69 -15.34
CA LEU A 47 -8.58 -18.02 -16.77
C LEU A 47 -8.82 -19.53 -16.91
N THR A 48 -10.08 -19.96 -17.01
CA THR A 48 -10.32 -21.22 -17.72
C THR A 48 -9.74 -21.02 -19.12
N GLU A 49 -8.86 -21.91 -19.58
CA GLU A 49 -8.16 -21.92 -20.88
C GLU A 49 -9.08 -21.84 -22.13
N THR A 50 -10.35 -21.48 -21.97
CA THR A 50 -11.41 -21.51 -22.99
C THR A 50 -11.64 -20.18 -23.71
N GLY A 51 -10.75 -19.19 -23.56
CA GLY A 51 -10.89 -17.90 -24.26
C GLY A 51 -10.02 -17.79 -25.51
N LYS A 52 -10.46 -16.97 -26.47
CA LYS A 52 -9.72 -16.73 -27.72
C LYS A 52 -8.63 -15.69 -27.49
N TYR A 53 -7.48 -15.92 -28.11
CA TYR A 53 -6.41 -14.94 -28.21
C TYR A 53 -6.48 -14.25 -29.58
N VAL A 54 -6.14 -12.96 -29.59
CA VAL A 54 -6.03 -12.13 -30.79
C VAL A 54 -4.61 -11.64 -30.91
N ASP A 55 -4.05 -11.76 -32.11
CA ASP A 55 -2.68 -11.33 -32.40
C ASP A 55 -2.62 -9.83 -32.69
N PHE A 56 -1.64 -9.16 -32.08
CA PHE A 56 -1.25 -7.79 -32.39
C PHE A 56 0.26 -7.77 -32.65
N GLY A 57 0.65 -8.04 -33.91
CA GLY A 57 2.06 -8.23 -34.25
C GLY A 57 2.63 -9.45 -33.52
N ASP A 58 3.67 -9.27 -32.73
CA ASP A 58 4.35 -10.35 -31.99
C ASP A 58 3.71 -10.69 -30.63
N ILE A 59 2.65 -9.99 -30.20
CA ILE A 59 1.95 -10.26 -28.93
C ILE A 59 0.58 -10.90 -29.15
N GLN A 60 0.19 -11.78 -28.23
CA GLN A 60 -1.14 -12.40 -28.19
C GLN A 60 -1.90 -11.93 -26.97
N VAL A 61 -3.11 -11.39 -27.18
CA VAL A 61 -3.92 -10.80 -26.11
C VAL A 61 -5.24 -11.57 -25.98
N HIS A 62 -5.58 -11.96 -24.75
CA HIS A 62 -6.84 -12.62 -24.45
C HIS A 62 -8.03 -11.68 -24.74
N GLU A 63 -9.09 -12.20 -25.39
CA GLU A 63 -10.22 -11.40 -25.87
C GLU A 63 -10.91 -10.55 -24.78
N ILE A 64 -11.01 -11.07 -23.55
CA ILE A 64 -11.57 -10.32 -22.40
C ILE A 64 -10.75 -9.06 -22.10
N LEU A 65 -9.42 -9.15 -22.11
CA LEU A 65 -8.55 -7.99 -21.86
C LEU A 65 -8.62 -7.02 -23.03
N LYS A 66 -8.56 -7.54 -24.27
CA LYS A 66 -8.73 -6.72 -25.47
C LYS A 66 -10.02 -5.91 -25.39
N ASP A 67 -11.14 -6.56 -25.12
CA ASP A 67 -12.44 -5.92 -25.07
C ASP A 67 -12.57 -4.94 -23.89
N ALA A 68 -12.00 -5.26 -22.72
CA ALA A 68 -11.97 -4.32 -21.60
C ALA A 68 -11.21 -3.03 -21.96
N VAL A 69 -10.05 -3.16 -22.60
CA VAL A 69 -9.25 -2.01 -23.05
C VAL A 69 -10.01 -1.18 -24.09
N GLU A 70 -10.48 -1.83 -25.17
CA GLU A 70 -11.07 -1.12 -26.31
C GLU A 70 -12.45 -0.52 -26.02
N LYS A 71 -13.27 -1.21 -25.22
CA LYS A 71 -14.66 -0.80 -24.98
C LYS A 71 -14.84 0.03 -23.70
N ASN A 72 -13.98 -0.15 -22.70
CA ASN A 72 -14.16 0.49 -21.37
C ASN A 72 -13.06 1.49 -21.01
N ILE A 73 -11.82 1.33 -21.50
CA ILE A 73 -10.67 2.15 -21.08
C ILE A 73 -10.34 3.24 -22.10
N LEU A 74 -10.19 2.88 -23.38
CA LEU A 74 -9.77 3.82 -24.43
C LEU A 74 -10.80 4.91 -24.80
N PRO A 75 -12.13 4.65 -24.79
CA PRO A 75 -13.09 5.68 -25.18
C PRO A 75 -12.95 6.96 -24.36
N GLY A 76 -12.81 8.10 -25.04
CA GLY A 76 -12.65 9.42 -24.41
C GLY A 76 -11.20 9.83 -24.09
N THR A 77 -10.23 8.92 -24.24
CA THR A 77 -8.80 9.22 -23.99
C THR A 77 -8.10 9.92 -25.18
N GLY A 78 -8.67 9.79 -26.39
CA GLY A 78 -8.05 10.27 -27.63
C GLY A 78 -7.04 9.31 -28.27
N VAL A 79 -6.79 8.13 -27.66
CA VAL A 79 -5.90 7.09 -28.20
C VAL A 79 -6.72 6.03 -28.93
N SER A 80 -6.34 5.69 -30.17
CA SER A 80 -7.00 4.61 -30.90
C SER A 80 -6.53 3.22 -30.43
N PRO A 81 -7.37 2.17 -30.56
CA PRO A 81 -6.95 0.79 -30.27
C PRO A 81 -5.68 0.37 -30.99
N GLN A 82 -5.54 0.72 -32.27
CA GLN A 82 -4.39 0.32 -33.07
C GLN A 82 -3.10 1.00 -32.59
N GLU A 83 -3.16 2.29 -32.22
CA GLU A 83 -2.02 2.97 -31.59
C GLU A 83 -1.65 2.30 -30.28
N PHE A 84 -2.62 2.07 -29.39
CA PHE A 84 -2.39 1.46 -28.08
C PHE A 84 -1.67 0.12 -28.19
N TRP A 85 -2.19 -0.83 -28.98
CA TRP A 85 -1.61 -2.16 -29.10
C TRP A 85 -0.23 -2.15 -29.77
N SER A 86 -0.03 -1.31 -30.80
CA SER A 86 1.28 -1.16 -31.44
C SER A 86 2.32 -0.56 -30.49
N TYR A 87 1.92 0.37 -29.62
CA TYR A 87 2.84 0.91 -28.61
C TYR A 87 3.14 -0.11 -27.52
N LEU A 88 2.15 -0.87 -27.06
CA LEU A 88 2.36 -1.92 -26.08
C LEU A 88 3.34 -2.99 -26.58
N GLU A 89 3.17 -3.45 -27.82
CA GLU A 89 4.08 -4.38 -28.49
C GLU A 89 5.52 -3.86 -28.49
N LYS A 90 5.73 -2.60 -28.88
CA LYS A 90 7.07 -1.98 -28.90
C LYS A 90 7.70 -1.90 -27.51
N LEU A 91 6.93 -1.51 -26.49
CA LEU A 91 7.42 -1.44 -25.12
C LEU A 91 7.79 -2.82 -24.59
N LEU A 92 7.00 -3.85 -24.89
CA LEU A 92 7.33 -5.22 -24.51
C LEU A 92 8.58 -5.70 -25.22
N ALA A 93 8.73 -5.44 -26.53
CA ALA A 93 9.94 -5.79 -27.27
C ALA A 93 11.20 -5.09 -26.73
N GLU A 94 11.07 -3.83 -26.29
CA GLU A 94 12.18 -3.04 -25.76
C GLU A 94 12.61 -3.47 -24.35
N PHE A 95 11.65 -3.75 -23.45
CA PHE A 95 11.93 -3.89 -22.01
C PHE A 95 11.83 -5.32 -21.45
N SER A 96 11.30 -6.30 -22.21
CA SER A 96 11.11 -7.67 -21.66
C SER A 96 12.42 -8.36 -21.29
N ASP A 97 13.44 -8.27 -22.16
CA ASP A 97 14.75 -8.90 -21.93
C ASP A 97 15.49 -8.26 -20.76
N GLU A 98 15.46 -6.93 -20.66
CA GLU A 98 16.06 -6.21 -19.53
C GLU A 98 15.37 -6.57 -18.20
N ASN A 99 14.04 -6.64 -18.19
CA ASN A 99 13.29 -7.04 -16.99
C ASN A 99 13.63 -8.48 -16.57
N ALA A 100 13.74 -9.42 -17.52
CA ALA A 100 14.17 -10.79 -17.24
C ALA A 100 15.60 -10.84 -16.68
N ALA A 101 16.52 -10.05 -17.24
CA ALA A 101 17.89 -9.94 -16.74
C ALA A 101 17.95 -9.37 -15.31
N LEU A 102 17.12 -8.37 -14.98
CA LEU A 102 17.02 -7.83 -13.62
C LEU A 102 16.52 -8.87 -12.60
N LEU A 103 15.59 -9.75 -13.00
CA LEU A 103 15.13 -10.85 -12.16
C LEU A 103 16.23 -11.90 -11.95
N ALA A 104 16.90 -12.31 -13.03
CA ALA A 104 18.04 -13.23 -12.95
C ALA A 104 19.15 -12.69 -12.04
N HIS A 105 19.44 -11.39 -12.13
CA HIS A 105 20.44 -10.75 -11.26
C HIS A 105 20.04 -10.80 -9.77
N ARG A 106 18.74 -10.68 -9.45
CA ARG A 106 18.26 -10.85 -8.05
C ARG A 106 18.50 -12.29 -7.56
N ASP A 107 18.25 -13.28 -8.42
CA ASP A 107 18.47 -14.69 -8.09
C ASP A 107 19.96 -14.98 -7.87
N GLU A 108 20.84 -14.43 -8.71
CA GLU A 108 22.30 -14.52 -8.56
C GLU A 108 22.77 -13.94 -7.22
N LEU A 109 22.31 -12.73 -6.88
CA LEU A 109 22.65 -12.08 -5.61
C LEU A 109 22.19 -12.92 -4.41
N GLN A 110 20.95 -13.43 -4.46
CA GLN A 110 20.42 -14.27 -3.38
C GLN A 110 21.15 -15.60 -3.26
N ALA A 111 21.49 -16.24 -4.38
CA ALA A 111 22.26 -17.49 -4.40
C ALA A 111 23.65 -17.30 -3.78
N ALA A 112 24.34 -16.20 -4.10
CA ALA A 112 25.63 -15.86 -3.50
C ALA A 112 25.51 -15.64 -1.98
N ILE A 113 24.46 -14.95 -1.53
CA ILE A 113 24.18 -14.74 -0.09
C ILE A 113 23.94 -16.09 0.60
N ASP A 114 23.14 -16.96 -0.01
CA ASP A 114 22.84 -18.30 0.53
C ASP A 114 24.10 -19.17 0.65
N GLU A 115 24.98 -19.14 -0.35
CA GLU A 115 26.27 -19.83 -0.34
C GLU A 115 27.19 -19.28 0.76
N TRP A 116 27.28 -17.95 0.89
CA TRP A 116 28.09 -17.31 1.93
C TRP A 116 27.65 -17.73 3.35
N TYR A 117 26.34 -17.82 3.60
CA TYR A 117 25.83 -18.35 4.87
C TYR A 117 26.14 -19.84 5.05
N ARG A 118 26.05 -20.65 3.99
CA ARG A 118 26.37 -22.08 4.03
C ARG A 118 27.84 -22.33 4.37
N ASP A 119 28.72 -21.46 3.89
CA ASP A 119 30.17 -21.53 4.11
C ASP A 119 30.61 -20.99 5.48
N GLY A 120 29.66 -20.58 6.32
CA GLY A 120 29.88 -20.16 7.70
C GLY A 120 30.31 -18.71 7.88
N CYS A 121 30.03 -17.83 6.91
CA CYS A 121 30.26 -16.38 7.04
C CYS A 121 31.71 -16.01 7.40
N LYS A 122 32.70 -16.59 6.71
CA LYS A 122 34.12 -16.49 7.07
C LYS A 122 34.73 -15.09 6.91
N GLU A 123 34.05 -14.20 6.21
CA GLU A 123 34.50 -12.83 5.96
C GLU A 123 33.51 -11.82 6.53
N ASP A 124 33.95 -10.56 6.61
CA ASP A 124 33.10 -9.45 6.98
C ASP A 124 31.92 -9.27 6.00
N GLN A 125 30.71 -9.14 6.53
CA GLN A 125 29.48 -9.11 5.74
C GLN A 125 29.40 -7.90 4.81
N GLU A 126 29.83 -6.73 5.24
CA GLU A 126 29.77 -5.53 4.40
C GLU A 126 30.74 -5.68 3.21
N LYS A 127 31.94 -6.19 3.47
CA LYS A 127 32.92 -6.48 2.41
C LYS A 127 32.39 -7.51 1.41
N PHE A 128 31.71 -8.55 1.88
CA PHE A 128 31.04 -9.53 1.04
C PHE A 128 29.98 -8.88 0.14
N LEU A 129 29.05 -8.13 0.74
CA LEU A 129 27.93 -7.52 0.01
C LEU A 129 28.40 -6.47 -1.01
N LYS A 130 29.46 -5.71 -0.69
CA LYS A 130 30.12 -4.82 -1.67
C LYS A 130 30.76 -5.59 -2.81
N ARG A 131 31.45 -6.70 -2.52
CA ARG A 131 32.11 -7.53 -3.55
C ARG A 131 31.12 -8.11 -4.55
N ILE A 132 29.96 -8.60 -4.10
CA ILE A 132 28.93 -9.15 -4.99
C ILE A 132 28.09 -8.07 -5.69
N GLY A 133 28.34 -6.79 -5.41
CA GLY A 133 27.60 -5.67 -6.01
C GLY A 133 26.24 -5.39 -5.37
N TYR A 134 25.90 -6.04 -4.25
CA TYR A 134 24.65 -5.80 -3.53
C TYR A 134 24.66 -4.42 -2.84
N LEU A 135 25.76 -4.08 -2.17
CA LEU A 135 25.98 -2.75 -1.62
C LEU A 135 26.82 -1.93 -2.60
N VAL A 136 26.20 -0.90 -3.17
CA VAL A 136 26.86 0.05 -4.07
C VAL A 136 27.30 1.30 -3.31
N GLU A 137 28.39 1.92 -3.75
CA GLU A 137 28.84 3.19 -3.18
C GLU A 137 27.79 4.28 -3.43
N PRO A 138 27.51 5.13 -2.43
CA PRO A 138 26.58 6.23 -2.62
C PRO A 138 27.11 7.18 -3.71
N PRO A 139 26.22 7.90 -4.42
CA PRO A 139 26.64 8.89 -5.41
C PRO A 139 27.62 9.90 -4.79
N ALA A 140 28.71 10.20 -5.50
CA ALA A 140 29.76 11.11 -5.03
C ALA A 140 29.27 12.56 -4.83
N THR A 141 28.15 12.93 -5.46
CA THR A 141 27.58 14.27 -5.43
C THR A 141 26.21 14.28 -4.78
N LYS A 142 25.99 15.28 -3.92
CA LYS A 142 24.64 15.56 -3.42
C LYS A 142 23.78 16.05 -4.58
N THR A 143 22.67 15.36 -4.80
CA THR A 143 21.68 15.70 -5.83
C THR A 143 20.39 16.12 -5.14
N THR A 144 19.75 17.16 -5.67
CA THR A 144 18.40 17.58 -5.24
C THR A 144 17.41 17.07 -6.27
N ILE A 145 16.30 16.47 -5.83
CA ILE A 145 15.23 16.02 -6.73
C ILE A 145 14.61 17.22 -7.47
N SER A 146 14.24 17.03 -8.73
CA SER A 146 13.75 18.10 -9.62
C SER A 146 12.28 17.95 -10.03
N THR A 147 11.56 17.00 -9.42
CA THR A 147 10.16 16.67 -9.74
C THR A 147 9.25 17.89 -9.61
N ARG A 148 8.38 18.10 -10.61
CA ARG A 148 7.42 19.20 -10.68
C ARG A 148 6.02 18.68 -10.96
N ASN A 149 5.02 19.56 -10.85
CA ASN A 149 3.60 19.25 -11.11
C ASN A 149 3.07 18.11 -10.23
N VAL A 150 3.44 18.11 -8.95
CA VAL A 150 2.98 17.15 -7.95
C VAL A 150 1.83 17.79 -7.17
N ASP A 151 0.75 17.04 -6.96
CA ASP A 151 -0.40 17.51 -6.17
C ASP A 151 0.00 17.85 -4.72
N PRO A 152 -0.64 18.88 -4.10
CA PRO A 152 -0.34 19.30 -2.73
C PRO A 152 -0.44 18.18 -1.68
N GLU A 153 -1.36 17.23 -1.88
CA GLU A 153 -1.53 16.02 -1.08
C GLU A 153 -0.25 15.20 -0.92
N MET A 154 0.62 15.20 -1.93
CA MET A 154 1.87 14.44 -1.95
C MET A 154 3.08 15.32 -1.63
N SER A 155 3.03 16.62 -1.98
CA SER A 155 4.21 17.49 -1.90
C SER A 155 4.25 18.44 -0.70
N LEU A 156 3.11 18.79 -0.12
CA LEU A 156 2.99 19.83 0.91
C LEU A 156 2.32 19.35 2.19
N LEU A 157 1.38 18.41 2.09
CA LEU A 157 0.59 17.94 3.22
C LEU A 157 1.24 16.72 3.87
N ALA A 158 1.36 16.74 5.19
CA ALA A 158 1.66 15.55 5.97
C ALA A 158 0.33 14.93 6.45
N GLY A 159 0.08 13.66 6.09
CA GLY A 159 -1.16 13.00 6.48
C GLY A 159 -1.13 11.48 6.28
N PRO A 160 -2.18 10.77 6.73
CA PRO A 160 -2.30 9.34 6.54
C PRO A 160 -2.46 8.97 5.06
N GLN A 161 -1.93 7.79 4.68
CA GLN A 161 -2.14 7.17 3.37
C GLN A 161 -2.83 5.82 3.54
N LEU A 162 -4.03 5.68 2.96
CA LEU A 162 -4.81 4.46 3.02
C LEU A 162 -4.49 3.55 1.81
N VAL A 163 -4.34 2.26 2.06
CA VAL A 163 -4.17 1.23 1.02
C VAL A 163 -5.39 0.31 1.03
N VAL A 164 -5.91 0.01 -0.16
CA VAL A 164 -7.15 -0.75 -0.33
C VAL A 164 -7.05 -1.66 -1.56
N PRO A 165 -7.65 -2.87 -1.52
CA PRO A 165 -7.72 -3.72 -2.70
C PRO A 165 -8.74 -3.17 -3.71
N VAL A 166 -8.28 -2.87 -4.93
CA VAL A 166 -9.09 -2.23 -5.98
C VAL A 166 -10.15 -3.15 -6.58
N ASP A 167 -9.97 -4.46 -6.48
CA ASP A 167 -10.92 -5.49 -6.91
C ASP A 167 -12.18 -5.54 -6.02
N ASN A 168 -12.18 -4.89 -4.86
CA ASN A 168 -13.36 -4.67 -4.04
C ASN A 168 -13.89 -3.24 -4.20
N ALA A 169 -14.90 -3.09 -5.07
CA ALA A 169 -15.50 -1.79 -5.37
C ALA A 169 -16.04 -1.03 -4.14
N ARG A 170 -16.59 -1.75 -3.14
CA ARG A 170 -17.09 -1.12 -1.91
C ARG A 170 -15.93 -0.52 -1.11
N TYR A 171 -14.83 -1.25 -1.00
CA TYR A 171 -13.67 -0.76 -0.28
C TYR A 171 -12.98 0.38 -1.03
N ALA A 172 -12.84 0.29 -2.35
CA ALA A 172 -12.31 1.38 -3.17
C ALA A 172 -13.13 2.67 -3.01
N LEU A 173 -14.47 2.58 -3.05
CA LEU A 173 -15.35 3.74 -2.85
C LEU A 173 -15.23 4.32 -1.43
N ASN A 174 -15.21 3.45 -0.41
CA ASN A 174 -15.02 3.90 0.97
C ASN A 174 -13.66 4.59 1.16
N ALA A 175 -12.61 4.05 0.54
CA ALA A 175 -11.27 4.62 0.61
C ALA A 175 -11.18 5.98 -0.08
N ALA A 176 -11.80 6.13 -1.27
CA ALA A 176 -11.89 7.41 -1.95
C ALA A 176 -12.61 8.47 -1.10
N ASN A 177 -13.68 8.07 -0.39
CA ASN A 177 -14.43 8.95 0.49
C ASN A 177 -13.76 9.19 1.86
N ALA A 178 -12.76 8.39 2.23
CA ALA A 178 -12.07 8.47 3.52
C ALA A 178 -11.17 9.71 3.68
N ARG A 179 -11.12 10.61 2.68
CA ARG A 179 -10.48 11.92 2.83
C ARG A 179 -11.08 12.72 3.99
N TRP A 180 -12.38 12.53 4.24
CA TRP A 180 -13.07 13.10 5.40
C TRP A 180 -13.76 11.97 6.16
N GLY A 181 -13.45 11.87 7.46
CA GLY A 181 -14.03 10.88 8.35
C GLY A 181 -14.64 11.54 9.58
N SER A 182 -15.70 10.94 10.09
CA SER A 182 -16.30 11.34 11.37
C SER A 182 -15.40 10.93 12.52
N LEU A 183 -14.77 11.90 13.20
CA LEU A 183 -14.01 11.64 14.42
C LEU A 183 -14.90 10.99 15.49
N PHE A 184 -16.17 11.37 15.55
CA PHE A 184 -17.12 10.85 16.52
C PHE A 184 -17.37 9.36 16.28
N ASP A 185 -17.59 8.95 15.04
CA ASP A 185 -17.80 7.52 14.71
C ASP A 185 -16.53 6.70 14.98
N ALA A 186 -15.36 7.27 14.62
CA ALA A 186 -14.07 6.63 14.84
C ALA A 186 -13.75 6.44 16.33
N VAL A 187 -14.12 7.37 17.20
CA VAL A 187 -13.88 7.26 18.65
C VAL A 187 -14.98 6.45 19.34
N TYR A 188 -16.24 6.58 18.89
CA TYR A 188 -17.37 5.88 19.47
C TYR A 188 -17.28 4.36 19.23
N GLY A 189 -16.97 3.97 17.99
CA GLY A 189 -16.99 2.58 17.52
C GLY A 189 -15.75 1.76 17.88
N PHE A 190 -14.69 2.39 18.37
CA PHE A 190 -13.40 1.75 18.66
C PHE A 190 -12.94 2.01 20.10
N ASP A 191 -11.85 1.38 20.51
CA ASP A 191 -11.31 1.39 21.87
C ASP A 191 -10.45 2.62 22.22
N VAL A 192 -10.61 3.71 21.46
CA VAL A 192 -9.89 4.99 21.68
C VAL A 192 -10.21 5.60 23.05
N VAL A 193 -11.46 5.47 23.51
CA VAL A 193 -11.88 5.81 24.87
C VAL A 193 -12.30 4.55 25.63
N PRO A 194 -12.10 4.46 26.97
CA PRO A 194 -12.36 3.25 27.75
C PRO A 194 -13.81 2.74 27.65
N GLY A 195 -13.97 1.43 27.70
CA GLY A 195 -15.28 0.77 27.60
C GLY A 195 -15.81 0.68 26.17
N HIS A 196 -17.01 0.12 26.01
CA HIS A 196 -17.63 -0.15 24.71
C HIS A 196 -19.10 0.33 24.75
N PRO A 197 -19.70 0.71 23.61
CA PRO A 197 -21.10 1.11 23.58
C PRO A 197 -22.01 -0.04 24.03
N ARG A 198 -22.98 0.27 24.89
CA ARG A 198 -23.99 -0.72 25.29
C ARG A 198 -24.84 -1.16 24.09
N PRO A 199 -25.32 -2.42 24.07
CA PRO A 199 -26.29 -2.87 23.08
C PRO A 199 -27.58 -2.03 23.14
N GLY A 200 -28.27 -1.88 22.00
CA GLY A 200 -29.58 -1.21 21.96
C GLY A 200 -29.58 0.20 21.35
N GLY A 201 -28.50 0.62 20.69
CA GLY A 201 -28.44 1.88 19.94
C GLY A 201 -27.41 2.85 20.52
N TYR A 202 -27.73 4.15 20.51
CA TYR A 202 -26.87 5.17 21.07
C TYR A 202 -26.81 5.06 22.59
N ASP A 203 -25.59 5.05 23.13
CA ASP A 203 -25.30 5.07 24.55
C ASP A 203 -24.89 6.50 24.96
N PRO A 204 -25.75 7.25 25.69
CA PRO A 204 -25.45 8.62 26.07
C PRO A 204 -24.18 8.76 26.92
N SER A 205 -23.88 7.78 27.77
CA SER A 205 -22.67 7.80 28.60
C SER A 205 -21.42 7.64 27.74
N ARG A 206 -21.48 6.80 26.70
CA ARG A 206 -20.39 6.68 25.72
C ARG A 206 -20.25 7.94 24.90
N GLY A 207 -21.36 8.51 24.41
CA GLY A 207 -21.34 9.73 23.62
C GLY A 207 -20.75 10.93 24.37
N LEU A 208 -20.99 11.04 25.68
CA LEU A 208 -20.32 12.03 26.52
C LEU A 208 -18.80 11.86 26.56
N ALA A 209 -18.30 10.61 26.72
CA ALA A 209 -16.87 10.34 26.68
C ALA A 209 -16.23 10.67 25.31
N VAL A 210 -16.97 10.45 24.21
CA VAL A 210 -16.52 10.85 22.87
C VAL A 210 -16.45 12.37 22.74
N LEU A 211 -17.43 13.11 23.26
CA LEU A 211 -17.45 14.58 23.27
C LEU A 211 -16.26 15.13 24.07
N GLU A 212 -16.03 14.61 25.28
CA GLU A 212 -14.90 15.00 26.12
C GLU A 212 -13.55 14.76 25.42
N PHE A 213 -13.42 13.61 24.74
CA PHE A 213 -12.24 13.33 23.92
C PHE A 213 -12.08 14.36 22.79
N ALA A 214 -13.15 14.63 22.03
CA ALA A 214 -13.12 15.55 20.90
C ALA A 214 -12.78 16.99 21.34
N PHE A 215 -13.40 17.50 22.41
CA PHE A 215 -13.09 18.83 22.94
C PHE A 215 -11.63 18.94 23.41
N LYS A 216 -11.10 17.89 24.05
CA LYS A 216 -9.68 17.87 24.43
C LYS A 216 -8.75 17.89 23.21
N GLN A 217 -9.10 17.22 22.11
CA GLN A 217 -8.32 17.32 20.86
C GLN A 217 -8.39 18.74 20.28
N LEU A 218 -9.57 19.36 20.29
CA LEU A 218 -9.75 20.73 19.82
C LEU A 218 -8.97 21.74 20.67
N ASP A 219 -8.99 21.62 22.00
CA ASP A 219 -8.17 22.45 22.91
C ASP A 219 -6.67 22.34 22.58
N SER A 220 -6.21 21.19 22.08
CA SER A 220 -4.80 20.97 21.72
C SER A 220 -4.44 21.47 20.33
N ILE A 221 -5.32 21.35 19.35
CA ILE A 221 -5.04 21.65 17.93
C ILE A 221 -5.42 23.08 17.57
N LEU A 222 -6.49 23.58 18.18
CA LEU A 222 -7.07 24.90 17.93
C LEU A 222 -7.48 25.54 19.27
N PRO A 223 -6.51 25.91 20.13
CA PRO A 223 -6.81 26.47 21.45
C PRO A 223 -7.60 27.78 21.33
N LEU A 224 -8.61 27.95 22.19
CA LEU A 224 -9.27 29.25 22.39
C LEU A 224 -8.42 30.12 23.33
N VAL A 225 -8.60 31.44 23.27
CA VAL A 225 -7.76 32.40 24.02
C VAL A 225 -7.95 32.25 25.54
N ASP A 226 -9.20 32.34 26.00
CA ASP A 226 -9.53 32.39 27.44
C ASP A 226 -10.65 31.41 27.83
N ALA A 227 -10.86 30.35 27.05
CA ALA A 227 -11.93 29.38 27.26
C ALA A 227 -11.51 27.97 26.81
N LYS A 228 -12.31 26.96 27.17
CA LYS A 228 -12.19 25.61 26.59
C LYS A 228 -13.31 25.34 25.59
N TRP A 229 -13.05 24.45 24.64
CA TRP A 229 -14.08 24.01 23.70
C TRP A 229 -15.32 23.42 24.39
N SER A 230 -15.15 22.79 25.55
CA SER A 230 -16.24 22.24 26.36
C SER A 230 -17.16 23.31 27.00
N GLU A 231 -16.74 24.58 27.00
CA GLU A 231 -17.47 25.69 27.65
C GLU A 231 -18.29 26.51 26.63
N LEU A 232 -18.17 26.22 25.34
CA LEU A 232 -18.85 26.95 24.29
C LEU A 232 -20.35 26.68 24.25
N ALA A 233 -21.15 27.75 24.21
CA ALA A 233 -22.59 27.67 24.02
C ALA A 233 -23.02 27.82 22.55
N SER A 234 -22.25 28.58 21.76
CA SER A 234 -22.54 28.82 20.34
C SER A 234 -21.29 29.27 19.58
N ILE A 235 -21.29 29.06 18.26
CA ILE A 235 -20.25 29.52 17.35
C ILE A 235 -20.94 30.34 16.27
N TRP A 236 -20.44 31.54 16.01
CA TRP A 236 -20.87 32.37 14.89
C TRP A 236 -19.64 33.04 14.28
N VAL A 237 -19.75 33.42 13.00
CA VAL A 237 -18.71 34.20 12.31
C VAL A 237 -19.16 35.66 12.33
N ASP A 238 -18.37 36.51 12.97
CA ASP A 238 -18.56 37.96 12.91
C ASP A 238 -17.74 38.49 11.73
N SER A 239 -18.40 39.06 10.72
CA SER A 239 -17.76 39.59 9.51
C SER A 239 -17.34 41.06 9.62
N ARG A 240 -17.23 41.57 10.85
CA ARG A 240 -16.76 42.93 11.15
C ARG A 240 -15.24 43.08 11.05
#